data_AF-A0A6G3X3B2-F1
#
_entry.id   AF-A0A6G3X3B2-F1
#
_cell.length_a   1.000
_cell.length_b   1.000
_cell.length_c   1.000
_cell.angle_alpha   90.00
_cell.angle_beta   90.00
_cell.angle_gamma   90.00
#
_symmetry.space_group_name_H-M   'P 1'
#
loop_
_entity.id
_entity.type
_entity.pdbx_description
1 polymer ?
#
loop_
_entity_poly.entity_id
_entity_poly.type
_entity_poly.pdbx_seq_one_letter_code
_entity_poly.pdbx_strand_id
1 'polypeptide(L)'
;MAEERDEAREAADAVLAAVRAALRQLEAIDDAALRARAAGLVLREWPGERTLAKEIRQQAVDALHSGQGLDFPAIGEVIGTDRSRAWRIWKGMD
;
A
#
# COMPACT_ATOMS: atom_id res chain seq x y z
N MET A 1 -11.92 -14.49 9.30
CA MET A 1 -12.76 -13.52 8.52
C MET A 1 -12.99 -12.18 9.20
N ALA A 2 -13.60 -12.06 10.39
CA ALA A 2 -13.75 -10.75 11.06
C ALA A 2 -12.41 -10.30 11.69
N GLU A 3 -11.79 -11.18 12.48
CA GLU A 3 -10.48 -10.96 13.13
C GLU A 3 -9.34 -10.66 12.14
N GLU A 4 -9.19 -11.42 11.05
CA GLU A 4 -8.19 -11.12 9.99
C GLU A 4 -8.43 -9.77 9.27
N ARG A 5 -9.70 -9.34 9.15
CA ARG A 5 -10.01 -8.02 8.59
C ARG A 5 -9.61 -6.91 9.55
N ASP A 6 -9.70 -7.17 10.85
CA ASP A 6 -9.24 -6.26 11.88
C ASP A 6 -7.70 -6.17 11.89
N GLU A 7 -6.97 -7.28 11.76
CA GLU A 7 -5.50 -7.28 11.64
C GLU A 7 -5.00 -6.54 10.38
N ALA A 8 -5.61 -6.80 9.22
CA ALA A 8 -5.27 -6.10 7.99
C ALA A 8 -5.55 -4.60 8.08
N ARG A 9 -6.61 -4.23 8.80
CA ARG A 9 -6.96 -2.84 9.07
C ARG A 9 -5.95 -2.17 10.00
N GLU A 10 -5.59 -2.83 11.09
CA GLU A 10 -4.58 -2.36 12.04
C GLU A 10 -3.22 -2.16 11.37
N ALA A 11 -2.79 -3.12 10.54
CA ALA A 11 -1.56 -3.00 9.76
C ALA A 11 -1.62 -1.79 8.79
N ALA A 12 -2.73 -1.59 8.10
CA ALA A 12 -2.92 -0.43 7.23
C ALA A 12 -2.90 0.88 8.02
N ASP A 13 -3.56 0.93 9.18
CA ASP A 13 -3.60 2.12 10.03
C ASP A 13 -2.22 2.45 10.61
N ALA A 14 -1.41 1.45 10.96
CA ALA A 14 -0.03 1.64 11.39
C ALA A 14 0.86 2.26 10.29
N VAL A 15 0.76 1.76 9.05
CA VAL A 15 1.48 2.34 7.89
C VAL A 15 1.02 3.78 7.63
N LEU A 16 -0.29 4.03 7.63
CA LEU A 16 -0.84 5.38 7.43
C LEU A 16 -0.42 6.34 8.54
N ALA A 17 -0.36 5.87 9.79
CA ALA A 17 0.14 6.66 10.91
C ALA A 17 1.62 7.03 10.72
N ALA A 18 2.46 6.09 10.27
CA ALA A 18 3.87 6.33 9.96
C ALA A 18 4.05 7.35 8.82
N VAL A 19 3.26 7.23 7.74
CA VAL A 19 3.28 8.21 6.64
C VAL A 19 2.90 9.61 7.14
N ARG A 20 1.82 9.72 7.93
CA ARG A 20 1.41 11.01 8.52
C ARG A 20 2.50 11.59 9.42
N ALA A 21 3.13 10.75 10.24
CA ALA A 21 4.23 11.17 11.11
C ALA A 21 5.44 11.66 10.30
N ALA A 22 5.80 10.97 9.22
CA ALA A 22 6.87 11.40 8.32
C ALA A 22 6.55 12.75 7.66
N LEU A 23 5.32 12.94 7.17
CA LEU A 23 4.90 14.22 6.58
C LEU A 23 4.95 15.37 7.59
N ARG A 24 4.58 15.14 8.86
CA ARG A 24 4.68 16.15 9.92
C ARG A 24 6.11 16.58 10.24
N GLN A 25 7.14 15.82 9.85
CA GLN A 25 8.53 16.26 10.01
C GLN A 25 8.83 17.54 9.20
N LEU A 26 8.06 17.82 8.14
CA LEU A 26 8.16 19.08 7.40
C LEU A 26 7.83 20.31 8.28
N GLU A 27 7.02 20.14 9.33
CA GLU A 27 6.66 21.23 10.24
C GLU A 27 7.85 21.71 11.09
N ALA A 28 8.84 20.85 11.31
CA ALA A 28 10.07 21.18 12.04
C ALA A 28 11.06 22.04 11.22
N ILE A 29 10.75 22.31 9.95
CA ILE A 29 11.52 23.24 9.13
C ILE A 29 11.04 24.67 9.45
N ASP A 30 11.84 25.41 10.22
CA ASP A 30 11.52 26.77 10.68
C ASP A 30 11.38 27.78 9.53
N ASP A 31 12.24 27.68 8.51
CA ASP A 31 12.20 28.55 7.34
C ASP A 31 10.98 28.20 6.47
N ALA A 32 10.04 29.15 6.37
CA ALA A 32 8.79 28.95 5.66
C ALA A 32 8.98 28.70 4.15
N ALA A 33 9.98 29.31 3.52
CA ALA A 33 10.26 29.12 2.09
C ALA A 33 10.88 27.75 1.82
N LEU A 34 11.82 27.32 2.68
CA LEU A 34 12.40 25.98 2.63
C LEU A 34 11.35 24.91 2.87
N ARG A 35 10.49 25.08 3.86
CA ARG A 35 9.37 24.17 4.15
C ARG A 35 8.41 24.05 2.97
N ALA A 36 8.01 25.16 2.36
CA ALA A 36 7.14 25.16 1.19
C ALA A 36 7.78 24.45 -0.01
N ARG A 37 9.09 24.67 -0.24
CA ARG A 37 9.84 23.98 -1.30
C ARG A 37 9.94 22.48 -1.04
N ALA A 38 10.27 22.08 0.17
CA ALA A 38 10.35 20.66 0.57
C ALA A 38 9.00 19.96 0.41
N ALA A 39 7.92 20.56 0.90
CA ALA A 39 6.57 20.05 0.71
C ALA A 39 6.20 19.93 -0.78
N GLY A 40 6.57 20.92 -1.60
CA GLY A 40 6.36 20.88 -3.05
C GLY A 40 7.10 19.75 -3.78
N LEU A 41 8.29 19.37 -3.30
CA LEU A 41 9.04 18.22 -3.82
C LEU A 41 8.35 16.91 -3.45
N VAL A 42 7.96 16.75 -2.17
CA VAL A 42 7.20 15.58 -1.72
C VAL A 42 5.91 15.41 -2.54
N LEU A 43 5.14 16.48 -2.75
CA LEU A 43 3.91 16.42 -3.56
C LEU A 43 4.16 16.00 -5.02
N ARG A 44 5.31 16.38 -5.59
CA ARG A 44 5.69 16.03 -6.96
C ARG A 44 6.14 14.59 -7.11
N GLU A 45 6.83 14.06 -6.10
CA GLU A 45 7.40 12.71 -6.10
C GLU A 45 6.43 11.65 -5.57
N TRP A 46 5.43 12.07 -4.76
CA TRP A 46 4.38 11.19 -4.22
C TRP A 46 3.68 10.29 -5.25
N PRO A 47 3.41 10.73 -6.51
CA PRO A 47 2.83 9.86 -7.53
C PRO A 47 3.71 8.66 -7.92
N GLY A 48 5.02 8.71 -7.68
CA GLY A 48 5.93 7.56 -7.80
C GLY A 48 5.78 6.64 -6.59
N GLU A 49 5.83 7.21 -5.38
CA GLU A 49 5.74 6.41 -4.14
C GLU A 49 4.36 5.74 -3.95
N ARG A 50 3.27 6.29 -4.49
CA ARG A 50 1.94 5.67 -4.40
C ARG A 50 1.84 4.33 -5.13
N THR A 51 2.76 4.00 -6.04
CA THR A 51 2.75 2.68 -6.71
C THR A 51 3.27 1.58 -5.80
N LEU A 52 4.03 1.93 -4.76
CA LEU A 52 4.67 0.96 -3.87
C LEU A 52 3.65 0.04 -3.17
N ALA A 53 2.54 0.58 -2.69
CA ALA A 53 1.48 -0.24 -2.09
C ALA A 53 0.85 -1.21 -3.10
N LYS A 54 0.73 -0.79 -4.38
CA LYS A 54 0.24 -1.65 -5.47
C LYS A 54 1.25 -2.75 -5.77
N GLU A 55 2.54 -2.44 -5.81
CA GLU A 55 3.63 -3.39 -6.02
C GLU A 55 3.71 -4.42 -4.90
N ILE A 56 3.67 -3.99 -3.63
CA ILE A 56 3.65 -4.88 -2.46
C ILE A 56 2.44 -5.82 -2.52
N ARG A 57 1.26 -5.29 -2.87
CA ARG A 57 0.05 -6.09 -3.04
C ARG A 57 0.19 -7.13 -4.16
N GLN A 58 0.79 -6.76 -5.30
CA GLN A 58 1.08 -7.68 -6.39
C GLN A 58 2.04 -8.78 -5.96
N GLN A 59 3.12 -8.43 -5.26
CA GLN A 59 4.11 -9.38 -4.73
C GLN A 59 3.47 -10.36 -3.72
N ALA A 60 2.58 -9.89 -2.85
CA ALA A 60 1.87 -10.76 -1.91
C ALA A 60 0.98 -11.77 -2.64
N VAL A 61 0.25 -11.34 -3.68
CA VAL A 61 -0.55 -12.25 -4.51
C VAL A 61 0.32 -13.25 -5.28
N ASP A 62 1.47 -12.82 -5.80
CA ASP A 62 2.42 -13.73 -6.44
C ASP A 62 2.98 -14.77 -5.46
N ALA A 63 3.29 -14.39 -4.22
CA ALA A 63 3.73 -15.33 -3.19
C ALA A 63 2.65 -16.39 -2.86
N LEU A 64 1.37 -16.00 -2.82
CA LEU A 64 0.26 -16.94 -2.63
C LEU A 64 0.12 -17.91 -3.81
N HIS A 65 0.21 -17.40 -5.04
CA HIS A 65 0.04 -18.21 -6.24
C HIS A 65 1.26 -19.09 -6.53
N SER A 66 2.41 -18.46 -6.73
CA SER A 66 3.66 -19.10 -7.16
C SER A 66 4.38 -19.79 -6.00
N GLY A 67 4.27 -19.26 -4.78
CA GLY A 67 4.94 -19.80 -3.60
C GLY A 67 4.13 -20.86 -2.84
N GLN A 68 2.81 -20.69 -2.74
CA GLN A 68 1.93 -21.60 -1.98
C GLN A 68 1.02 -22.45 -2.87
N GLY A 69 1.01 -22.21 -4.20
CA GLY A 69 0.23 -23.00 -5.15
C GLY A 69 -1.28 -22.71 -5.12
N LEU A 70 -1.71 -21.62 -4.49
CA LEU A 70 -3.13 -21.27 -4.42
C LEU A 70 -3.66 -20.81 -5.78
N ASP A 71 -4.90 -21.17 -6.08
CA ASP A 71 -5.58 -20.69 -7.28
C ASP A 71 -6.25 -19.32 -7.05
N PHE A 72 -6.56 -18.61 -8.13
CA PHE A 72 -7.12 -17.24 -8.03
C PHE A 72 -8.47 -17.14 -7.31
N PRO A 73 -9.39 -18.13 -7.39
CA PRO A 73 -10.56 -18.18 -6.51
C PRO A 73 -10.17 -18.20 -5.02
N ALA A 74 -9.29 -19.10 -4.59
CA ALA A 74 -8.87 -19.19 -3.19
C ALA A 74 -8.15 -17.92 -2.73
N ILE A 75 -7.28 -17.35 -3.57
CA ILE A 75 -6.62 -16.07 -3.27
C ILE A 75 -7.64 -14.95 -3.10
N GLY A 76 -8.67 -14.91 -3.96
CA GLY A 76 -9.75 -13.94 -3.87
C GLY A 76 -10.41 -13.96 -2.49
N GLU A 77 -10.82 -15.14 -2.05
CA GLU A 77 -11.42 -15.33 -0.71
C GLU A 77 -10.47 -14.89 0.41
N VAL A 78 -9.19 -15.29 0.34
CA VAL A 78 -8.16 -14.94 1.35
C VAL A 78 -7.98 -13.44 1.49
N ILE A 79 -7.89 -12.69 0.38
CA ILE A 79 -7.63 -11.24 0.42
C ILE A 79 -8.90 -10.39 0.39
N GLY A 80 -10.08 -11.01 0.48
CA GLY A 80 -11.37 -10.33 0.51
C GLY A 80 -11.78 -9.67 -0.82
N THR A 81 -11.52 -10.33 -1.94
CA THR A 81 -11.86 -9.87 -3.30
C THR A 81 -12.36 -11.02 -4.18
N ASP A 82 -12.78 -10.74 -5.42
CA ASP A 82 -13.12 -11.79 -6.39
C ASP A 82 -11.91 -12.34 -7.17
N ARG A 83 -12.08 -13.54 -7.74
CA ARG A 83 -11.10 -14.22 -8.62
C ARG A 83 -10.50 -13.31 -9.69
N SER A 84 -11.34 -12.56 -10.41
CA SER A 84 -10.90 -11.76 -11.55
C SER A 84 -10.01 -10.61 -11.08
N ARG A 85 -10.32 -10.05 -9.93
CA ARG A 85 -9.49 -9.02 -9.30
C ARG A 85 -8.19 -9.58 -8.73
N ALA A 86 -8.19 -10.75 -8.09
CA ALA A 86 -6.96 -11.43 -7.67
C ALA A 86 -6.01 -11.68 -8.86
N TRP A 87 -6.56 -12.14 -10.00
CA TRP A 87 -5.77 -12.31 -11.23
C TRP A 87 -5.23 -10.98 -11.80
N ARG A 88 -6.03 -9.91 -11.82
CA ARG A 88 -5.58 -8.59 -12.29
C ARG A 88 -4.48 -8.01 -11.40
N ILE A 89 -4.58 -8.20 -10.08
CA ILE A 89 -3.53 -7.81 -9.13
C ILE A 89 -2.24 -8.55 -9.44
N TRP A 90 -2.29 -9.87 -9.62
CA TRP A 90 -1.10 -10.67 -9.99
C TRP A 90 -0.45 -10.18 -11.29
N LYS A 91 -1.26 -9.81 -12.29
CA LYS A 91 -0.79 -9.24 -13.57
C LYS A 91 -0.33 -7.78 -13.50
N GLY A 92 -0.48 -7.10 -12.37
CA GLY A 92 -0.16 -5.66 -12.24
C GLY A 92 -1.16 -4.73 -12.93
N MET A 93 -2.34 -5.24 -13.30
CA MET A 93 -3.37 -4.54 -14.08
C MET A 93 -4.42 -3.82 -13.22
N ASP A 94 -4.33 -3.92 -11.90
CA ASP A 94 -5.17 -3.19 -10.91
C ASP A 94 -4.33 -2.15 -10.20
#